data_AF-A0A2P2C5S1-F1
#
_entry.id   AF-A0A2P2C5S1-F1
#
_cell.length_a   1.000
_cell.length_b   1.000
_cell.length_c   1.000
_cell.angle_alpha   90.00
_cell.angle_beta   90.00
_cell.angle_gamma   90.00
#
_symmetry.space_group_name_H-M   'P 1'
#
loop_
_entity.id
_entity.type
_entity.pdbx_description
1 polymer ?
#
loop_
_entity_poly.entity_id
_entity_poly.type
_entity_poly.pdbx_seq_one_letter_code
_entity_poly.pdbx_strand_id
1 'polypeptide(L)'
;MDSQVDGGTPDDVFDGHPDALMLYEQVRDAVATIGEADVRVTKSQVAFRRRRGFAYVWRPGRYVKSDVPAVLSIALSHEVCSHRIKSVAHPSANVWMHHIELHTATQIDDEVRRWLAEAYEDAV
;
A
#
# COMPACT_ATOMS: atom_id res chain seq x y z
N MET A 1 12.04 25.09 4.37
CA MET A 1 12.71 23.91 3.77
C MET A 1 11.59 22.91 3.55
N ASP A 2 10.85 23.06 2.46
CA ASP A 2 9.77 22.13 2.10
C ASP A 2 9.74 22.08 0.58
N SER A 3 10.61 21.26 0.02
CA SER A 3 10.66 21.04 -1.43
C SER A 3 9.89 19.76 -1.74
N GLN A 4 8.57 19.82 -1.84
CA GLN A 4 7.83 18.83 -2.61
C GLN A 4 6.44 19.35 -3.00
N VAL A 5 6.23 19.66 -4.28
CA VAL A 5 4.92 19.50 -4.95
C VAL A 5 5.13 19.49 -6.47
N ASP A 6 5.34 18.29 -7.01
CA ASP A 6 4.97 17.96 -8.38
C ASP A 6 4.44 16.52 -8.36
N GLY A 7 3.11 16.39 -8.27
CA GLY A 7 2.37 15.15 -8.03
C GLY A 7 1.34 15.35 -6.91
N GLY A 8 0.08 14.96 -7.13
CA GLY A 8 -1.06 15.26 -6.25
C GLY A 8 -0.95 14.78 -4.80
N THR A 9 -2.02 14.94 -4.03
CA THR A 9 -2.12 14.56 -2.61
C THR A 9 -2.80 13.20 -2.44
N PRO A 10 -2.56 12.47 -1.32
CA PRO A 10 -3.33 11.27 -1.01
C PRO A 10 -4.84 11.54 -1.01
N ASP A 11 -5.25 12.72 -0.55
CA ASP A 11 -6.63 13.20 -0.60
C ASP A 11 -7.20 13.17 -2.02
N ASP A 12 -6.42 13.56 -3.04
CA ASP A 12 -6.84 13.49 -4.45
C ASP A 12 -7.07 12.04 -4.94
N VAL A 13 -6.35 11.06 -4.37
CA VAL A 13 -6.50 9.63 -4.70
C VAL A 13 -7.76 9.06 -4.06
N PHE A 14 -8.10 9.51 -2.85
CA PHE A 14 -9.22 9.02 -2.05
C PHE A 14 -10.41 9.98 -1.99
N ASP A 15 -10.44 11.02 -2.83
CA ASP A 15 -11.51 12.02 -2.87
C ASP A 15 -12.90 11.38 -2.94
N GLY A 16 -13.82 11.88 -2.11
CA GLY A 16 -15.17 11.34 -1.92
C GLY A 16 -15.26 9.98 -1.19
N HIS A 17 -14.14 9.44 -0.69
CA HIS A 17 -14.09 8.12 -0.02
C HIS A 17 -13.32 8.19 1.32
N PRO A 18 -13.96 8.72 2.39
CA PRO A 18 -13.31 8.90 3.69
C PRO A 18 -12.79 7.58 4.30
N ASP A 19 -13.51 6.47 4.10
CA ASP A 19 -13.08 5.15 4.60
C ASP A 19 -11.76 4.69 3.95
N ALA A 20 -11.58 4.98 2.66
CA ALA A 20 -10.35 4.63 1.94
C ALA A 20 -9.17 5.50 2.40
N LEU A 21 -9.42 6.79 2.65
CA LEU A 21 -8.43 7.71 3.21
C LEU A 21 -7.99 7.26 4.61
N MET A 22 -8.95 6.92 5.49
CA MET A 22 -8.66 6.41 6.82
C MET A 22 -7.78 5.14 6.77
N LEU A 23 -8.09 4.20 5.87
CA LEU A 23 -7.26 2.99 5.70
C LEU A 23 -5.86 3.32 5.21
N TYR A 24 -5.73 4.25 4.27
CA TYR A 24 -4.43 4.75 3.84
C TYR A 24 -3.63 5.35 5.00
N GLU A 25 -4.24 6.18 5.84
CA GLU A 25 -3.59 6.78 7.01
C GLU A 25 -3.11 5.70 7.99
N GLN A 26 -3.92 4.68 8.24
CA GLN A 26 -3.52 3.55 9.08
C GLN A 26 -2.33 2.76 8.51
N VAL A 27 -2.28 2.57 7.19
CA VAL A 27 -1.12 1.96 6.52
C VAL A 27 0.09 2.88 6.63
N ARG A 28 -0.07 4.19 6.41
CA ARG A 28 1.01 5.18 6.54
C ARG A 28 1.60 5.15 7.94
N ASP A 29 0.75 5.15 8.96
CA ASP A 29 1.18 5.14 10.36
C ASP A 29 1.90 3.82 10.68
N ALA A 30 1.41 2.68 10.17
CA ALA A 30 2.11 1.40 10.29
C ALA A 30 3.50 1.42 9.64
N VAL A 31 3.63 1.98 8.42
CA VAL A 31 4.92 2.15 7.74
C VAL A 31 5.85 3.07 8.54
N ALA A 32 5.33 4.16 9.10
CA ALA A 32 6.11 5.09 9.92
C ALA A 32 6.66 4.44 11.20
N THR A 33 6.00 3.42 11.75
CA THR A 33 6.53 2.63 12.88
C THR A 33 7.68 1.69 12.49
N ILE A 34 7.82 1.35 11.21
CA ILE A 34 8.88 0.46 10.70
C ILE A 34 10.14 1.26 10.40
N GLY A 35 10.01 2.39 9.71
CA GLY A 35 11.14 3.25 9.38
C GLY A 35 10.82 4.36 8.39
N GLU A 36 11.82 5.17 8.06
CA GLU A 36 11.68 6.27 7.10
C GLU A 36 11.43 5.74 5.68
N ALA A 37 10.35 6.19 5.06
CA ALA A 37 9.96 5.85 3.69
C ALA A 37 9.44 7.08 2.97
N ASP A 38 9.80 7.21 1.69
CA ASP A 38 9.24 8.20 0.78
C ASP A 38 7.80 7.83 0.45
N VAL A 39 6.94 8.85 0.39
CA VAL A 39 5.57 8.72 -0.12
C VAL A 39 5.49 9.37 -1.49
N ARG A 40 5.11 8.59 -2.50
CA ARG A 40 4.87 9.09 -3.86
C ARG A 40 3.41 8.87 -4.25
N VAL A 41 2.71 9.97 -4.44
CA VAL A 41 1.33 9.97 -4.93
C VAL A 41 1.34 9.99 -6.45
N THR A 42 0.52 9.13 -7.06
CA THR A 42 0.24 9.16 -8.49
C THR A 42 -1.25 9.45 -8.71
N LYS A 43 -1.69 9.49 -9.97
CA LYS A 43 -3.10 9.72 -10.31
C LYS A 43 -4.07 8.71 -9.69
N SER A 44 -3.60 7.52 -9.32
CA SER A 44 -4.49 6.41 -8.94
C SER A 44 -4.10 5.66 -7.67
N GLN A 45 -2.92 5.94 -7.12
CA GLN A 45 -2.41 5.21 -5.97
C GLN A 45 -1.41 6.04 -5.20
N VAL A 46 -1.22 5.68 -3.94
CA VAL A 46 -0.14 6.18 -3.09
C VAL A 46 0.88 5.06 -2.90
N ALA A 47 2.13 5.32 -3.25
CA ALA A 47 3.23 4.38 -3.14
C ALA A 47 4.15 4.75 -2.00
N PHE A 48 4.43 3.80 -1.12
CA PHE A 48 5.52 3.85 -0.15
C PHE A 48 6.76 3.23 -0.76
N ARG A 49 7.89 3.93 -0.66
CA ARG A 49 9.12 3.50 -1.30
C ARG A 49 10.35 3.86 -0.46
N ARG A 50 11.41 3.09 -0.66
CA ARG A 50 12.77 3.44 -0.25
C ARG A 50 13.60 3.61 -1.51
N ARG A 51 14.59 2.73 -1.75
CA ARG A 51 15.23 2.63 -3.06
C ARG A 51 14.26 2.11 -4.12
N ARG A 52 13.32 1.25 -3.70
CA ARG A 52 12.26 0.67 -4.53
C ARG A 52 10.90 0.84 -3.85
N GLY A 53 9.82 0.80 -4.64
CA GLY A 53 8.46 0.85 -4.11
C GLY A 53 8.06 -0.51 -3.54
N PHE A 54 7.62 -0.53 -2.28
CA PHE A 54 7.40 -1.76 -1.53
C PHE A 54 5.97 -1.94 -1.04
N ALA A 55 5.23 -0.85 -0.86
CA ALA A 55 3.81 -0.90 -0.53
C ALA A 55 3.04 0.13 -1.34
N TYR A 56 1.82 -0.20 -1.73
CA TYR A 56 0.97 0.66 -2.54
C TYR A 56 -0.45 0.59 -2.04
N VAL A 57 -1.09 1.74 -1.81
CA VAL A 57 -2.49 1.83 -1.41
C VAL A 57 -3.27 2.50 -2.52
N TRP A 58 -4.35 1.86 -2.95
CA TRP A 58 -5.17 2.34 -4.05
C TRP A 58 -6.63 1.94 -3.87
N ARG A 59 -7.52 2.65 -4.57
CA ARG A 59 -8.95 2.37 -4.51
C ARG A 59 -9.38 1.50 -5.71
N PRO A 60 -9.87 0.28 -5.49
CA PRO A 60 -10.30 -0.60 -6.59
C PRO A 60 -11.52 -0.07 -7.32
N GLY A 61 -12.39 0.67 -6.63
CA GLY A 61 -13.54 1.37 -7.21
C GLY A 61 -13.21 2.39 -8.31
N ARG A 62 -11.92 2.74 -8.52
CA ARG A 62 -11.48 3.55 -9.67
C ARG A 62 -11.36 2.75 -10.98
N TYR A 63 -11.23 1.43 -10.90
CA TYR A 63 -10.92 0.56 -12.04
C TYR A 63 -11.99 -0.48 -12.32
N VAL A 64 -12.66 -0.94 -11.26
CA VAL A 64 -13.67 -1.99 -11.31
C VAL A 64 -14.82 -1.61 -10.39
N LYS A 65 -16.03 -2.12 -10.66
CA LYS A 65 -17.14 -1.98 -9.71
C LYS A 65 -16.81 -2.84 -8.48
N SER A 66 -16.42 -2.19 -7.40
CA SER A 66 -16.02 -2.85 -6.15
C SER A 66 -16.45 -2.01 -4.95
N ASP A 67 -16.97 -2.71 -3.93
CA ASP A 67 -17.31 -2.14 -2.63
C ASP A 67 -16.12 -2.18 -1.65
N VAL A 68 -14.96 -2.68 -2.11
CA VAL A 68 -13.71 -2.68 -1.33
C VAL A 68 -13.21 -1.22 -1.21
N PRO A 69 -13.07 -0.67 0.01
CA PRO A 69 -12.61 0.71 0.20
C PRO A 69 -11.20 0.95 -0.32
N ALA A 70 -10.24 0.09 0.04
CA ALA A 70 -8.86 0.21 -0.38
C ALA A 70 -8.22 -1.18 -0.59
N VAL A 71 -7.23 -1.24 -1.48
CA VAL A 71 -6.35 -2.39 -1.65
C VAL A 71 -4.95 -1.98 -1.26
N LEU A 72 -4.32 -2.80 -0.43
CA LEU A 72 -2.89 -2.72 -0.10
C LEU A 72 -2.15 -3.75 -0.95
N SER A 73 -1.30 -3.29 -1.85
CA SER A 73 -0.34 -4.14 -2.56
C SER A 73 1.01 -4.09 -1.85
N ILE A 74 1.56 -5.25 -1.50
CA ILE A 74 2.88 -5.40 -0.87
C ILE A 74 3.80 -6.11 -1.85
N ALA A 75 5.03 -5.63 -2.01
CA ALA A 75 6.05 -6.25 -2.84
C ALA A 75 7.09 -6.97 -1.96
N LEU A 76 7.15 -8.29 -2.08
CA LEU A 76 8.07 -9.15 -1.34
C LEU A 76 9.00 -9.91 -2.30
N SER A 77 10.15 -10.33 -1.83
CA SER A 77 11.09 -11.18 -2.60
C SER A 77 10.62 -12.64 -2.75
N HIS A 78 9.59 -13.04 -2.01
CA HIS A 78 9.07 -14.41 -1.98
C HIS A 78 7.54 -14.46 -2.01
N GLU A 79 6.97 -15.63 -2.33
CA GLU A 79 5.51 -15.84 -2.33
C GLU A 79 4.97 -16.10 -0.93
N VAL A 80 4.02 -15.30 -0.48
CA VAL A 80 3.22 -15.55 0.72
C VAL A 80 1.89 -16.20 0.34
N CYS A 81 1.58 -17.33 0.97
CA CYS A 81 0.27 -17.98 0.89
C CYS A 81 -0.53 -17.68 2.16
N SER A 82 -1.46 -16.73 2.09
CA SER A 82 -2.38 -16.39 3.19
C SER A 82 -3.78 -16.14 2.65
N HIS A 83 -4.80 -16.50 3.43
CA HIS A 83 -6.21 -16.24 3.10
C HIS A 83 -6.54 -14.75 2.95
N ARG A 84 -5.69 -13.87 3.51
CA ARG A 84 -5.80 -12.41 3.36
C ARG A 84 -5.39 -11.92 1.98
N ILE A 85 -4.61 -12.71 1.26
CA ILE A 85 -4.09 -12.34 -0.04
C ILE A 85 -5.13 -12.70 -1.08
N LYS A 86 -5.72 -11.65 -1.67
CA LYS A 86 -6.72 -11.77 -2.72
C LYS A 86 -6.12 -12.28 -4.02
N SER A 87 -4.96 -11.74 -4.37
CA SER A 87 -4.28 -12.03 -5.63
C SER A 87 -2.79 -11.81 -5.50
N VAL A 88 -2.02 -12.70 -6.11
CA VAL A 88 -0.57 -12.61 -6.22
C VAL A 88 -0.21 -12.38 -7.67
N ALA A 89 0.65 -11.40 -7.93
CA ALA A 89 1.26 -11.18 -9.23
C ALA A 89 2.78 -11.33 -9.11
N HIS A 90 3.43 -11.86 -10.14
CA HIS A 90 4.89 -12.01 -10.19
C HIS A 90 5.47 -11.12 -11.31
N PRO A 91 5.51 -9.79 -11.12
CA PRO A 91 5.92 -8.85 -12.17
C PRO A 91 7.39 -8.99 -12.60
N SER A 92 8.24 -9.57 -11.76
CA SER A 92 9.64 -9.86 -12.09
C SER A 92 10.16 -11.02 -11.25
N ALA A 93 11.27 -11.64 -11.66
CA ALA A 93 11.82 -12.84 -11.00
C ALA A 93 11.95 -12.72 -9.47
N ASN A 94 12.24 -11.52 -8.96
CA ASN A 94 12.53 -11.27 -7.56
C ASN A 94 11.45 -10.44 -6.85
N VAL A 95 10.27 -10.26 -7.47
CA VAL A 95 9.20 -9.46 -6.88
C VAL A 95 7.88 -10.19 -7.03
N TRP A 96 7.30 -10.51 -5.88
CA TRP A 96 5.96 -11.03 -5.70
C TRP A 96 5.11 -9.90 -5.14
N MET A 97 4.05 -9.55 -5.85
CA MET A 97 3.13 -8.48 -5.50
C MET A 97 1.83 -9.08 -4.97
N HIS A 98 1.61 -8.95 -3.67
CA HIS A 98 0.45 -9.49 -2.96
C HIS A 98 -0.59 -8.40 -2.73
N HIS A 99 -1.80 -8.63 -3.21
CA HIS A 99 -2.93 -7.70 -3.08
C HIS A 99 -3.81 -8.12 -1.91
N ILE A 100 -4.05 -7.20 -0.98
CA ILE A 100 -4.86 -7.39 0.21
C ILE A 100 -6.04 -6.41 0.15
N GLU A 101 -7.26 -6.93 0.21
CA GLU A 101 -8.48 -6.11 0.28
C GLU A 101 -8.66 -5.60 1.73
N LEU A 102 -8.64 -4.27 1.90
CA LEU A 102 -8.83 -3.60 3.18
C LEU A 102 -10.24 -3.02 3.25
N HIS A 103 -11.02 -3.53 4.20
CA HIS A 103 -12.35 -3.07 4.55
C HIS A 103 -12.34 -2.30 5.88
N THR A 104 -11.48 -2.69 6.83
CA THR A 104 -11.40 -2.08 8.16
C THR A 104 -9.96 -1.89 8.61
N ALA A 105 -9.74 -0.90 9.49
CA ALA A 105 -8.42 -0.63 10.07
C ALA A 105 -7.87 -1.83 10.88
N THR A 106 -8.75 -2.67 11.43
CA THR A 106 -8.37 -3.87 12.20
C THR A 106 -7.67 -4.92 11.35
N GLN A 107 -7.79 -4.86 10.01
CA GLN A 107 -7.05 -5.76 9.13
C GLN A 107 -5.57 -5.40 9.01
N ILE A 108 -5.17 -4.18 9.42
CA ILE A 108 -3.77 -3.71 9.48
C ILE A 108 -3.17 -4.11 10.84
N ASP A 109 -3.29 -5.40 11.13
CA ASP A 109 -2.82 -6.06 12.33
C ASP A 109 -1.33 -6.46 12.22
N ASP A 110 -0.84 -7.20 13.22
CA ASP A 110 0.55 -7.63 13.27
C ASP A 110 0.97 -8.49 12.07
N GLU A 111 0.06 -9.22 11.43
CA GLU A 111 0.39 -10.03 10.25
C GLU A 111 0.70 -9.10 9.05
N VAL A 112 -0.16 -8.13 8.78
CA VAL A 112 0.07 -7.14 7.71
C VAL A 112 1.27 -6.26 8.03
N ARG A 113 1.47 -5.87 9.29
CA ARG A 113 2.64 -5.09 9.73
C ARG A 113 3.95 -5.85 9.52
N ARG A 114 3.98 -7.16 9.75
CA ARG A 114 5.15 -8.00 9.44
C ARG A 114 5.46 -8.01 7.95
N TRP A 115 4.46 -8.16 7.08
CA TRP A 115 4.70 -8.10 5.63
C TRP A 115 5.16 -6.72 5.18
N LEU A 116 4.63 -5.64 5.76
CA LEU A 116 5.12 -4.28 5.49
C LEU A 116 6.58 -4.10 5.92
N ALA A 117 6.97 -4.65 7.08
CA ALA A 117 8.33 -4.59 7.58
C ALA A 117 9.30 -5.37 6.68
N GLU A 118 8.91 -6.57 6.26
CA GLU A 118 9.71 -7.36 5.33
C GLU A 118 9.85 -6.68 3.97
N ALA A 119 8.75 -6.16 3.42
CA ALA A 119 8.78 -5.40 2.17
C ALA A 119 9.67 -4.16 2.28
N TYR A 120 9.68 -3.50 3.45
CA TYR A 120 10.55 -2.36 3.74
C TYR A 120 12.04 -2.76 3.76
N GLU A 121 12.38 -3.94 4.28
CA GLU A 121 13.73 -4.49 4.28
C GLU A 121 14.19 -4.88 2.87
N ASP A 122 13.31 -5.48 2.06
CA ASP A 122 13.58 -5.85 0.67
C ASP A 122 13.76 -4.63 -0.27
N ALA A 123 13.31 -3.45 0.16
CA ALA A 123 13.30 -2.22 -0.64
C ALA A 123 14.63 -1.44 -0.69
N VAL A 124 15.76 -2.10 -0.45
CA VAL A 124 17.13 -1.53 -0.41
C VAL A 124 17.85 -1.47 -1.76
#